data_AF-A0A4Q7QF56-F1
#
_entry.id   AF-A0A4Q7QF56-F1
#
_cell.length_a   1.000
_cell.length_b   1.000
_cell.length_c   1.000
_cell.angle_alpha   90.00
_cell.angle_beta   90.00
_cell.angle_gamma   90.00
#
_symmetry.space_group_name_H-M   'P 1'
#
loop_
_entity.id
_entity.type
_entity.pdbx_description
1 polymer ?
#
loop_
_entity_poly.entity_id
_entity_poly.type
_entity_poly.pdbx_seq_one_letter_code
_entity_poly.pdbx_strand_id
1 'polypeptide(L)'
;MTYESPSGKGDDWKDCRPRHPDDECDPSSIDDLVCRAKGVAAQATYNATYQPAVEQAQKDYDTARKAYRERRHEAALAVQDMKHQIKHLVERIRCLIEQDRVVRCLDDAFDEVSEQLDCCEGCYGCCVEDYNYDSTPPTKYRDLVRRIEKYQREADKAKACFATLVGEPAALAKRVVDAKAAIDKVNADLAKDPATVDLKRVYAEARVADRMLSRIWHGFADSAAFVDCLCRALTSWSTGAEVISVLTGARAVEECKRDAAKTWCDALLANPVDEILAGYDRLCPSQKPCKPAPEEDDQNESDPCADEDEPHDKPRGHPGQQGV
;
A
#
# COMPACT_ATOMS: atom_id res chain seq x y z
N MET A 1 38.57 10.92 -9.62
CA MET A 1 38.63 10.22 -8.32
C MET A 1 37.21 10.01 -7.85
N THR A 2 36.63 8.87 -8.18
CA THR A 2 35.31 8.45 -7.69
C THR A 2 35.53 7.79 -6.34
N TYR A 3 35.10 8.45 -5.27
CA TYR A 3 35.07 7.86 -3.94
C TYR A 3 34.06 6.71 -3.97
N GLU A 4 34.54 5.47 -3.99
CA GLU A 4 33.71 4.31 -3.73
C GLU A 4 33.22 4.42 -2.28
N SER A 5 31.92 4.69 -2.12
CA SER A 5 31.26 4.69 -0.82
C SER A 5 31.49 3.35 -0.13
N PRO A 6 32.04 3.33 1.10
CA PRO A 6 32.31 2.09 1.80
C PRO A 6 31.01 1.30 1.99
N SER A 7 31.01 0.07 1.51
CA SER A 7 29.94 -0.92 1.57
C SER A 7 29.71 -1.47 2.98
N GLY A 8 29.54 -0.57 3.95
CA GLY A 8 29.12 -0.87 5.31
C GLY A 8 27.62 -1.15 5.35
N LYS A 9 27.22 -2.18 6.10
CA LYS A 9 25.86 -2.70 6.19
C LYS A 9 24.81 -1.59 6.44
N GLY A 10 23.84 -1.55 5.51
CA GLY A 10 22.56 -0.82 5.49
C GLY A 10 22.19 0.10 6.66
N ASP A 11 22.03 1.38 6.32
CA ASP A 11 21.14 2.37 6.94
C ASP A 11 21.39 2.79 8.40
N ASP A 12 22.38 2.23 9.09
CA ASP A 12 22.87 2.76 10.37
C ASP A 12 23.70 4.02 10.12
N TRP A 13 23.02 5.12 9.78
CA TRP A 13 23.62 6.45 9.94
C TRP A 13 23.75 6.68 11.45
N LYS A 14 24.95 6.44 11.99
CA LYS A 14 25.27 6.83 13.36
C LYS A 14 25.24 8.34 13.39
N ASP A 15 24.41 8.89 14.28
CA ASP A 15 24.52 10.29 14.66
C ASP A 15 25.94 10.50 15.23
N CYS A 16 26.82 11.06 14.42
CA CYS A 16 28.20 11.34 14.78
C CYS A 16 28.31 12.63 15.60
N ARG A 17 27.19 13.37 15.76
CA ARG A 17 27.21 14.62 16.51
C ARG A 17 27.40 14.32 18.00
N PRO A 18 28.34 15.01 18.68
CA PRO A 18 28.52 14.83 20.12
C PRO A 18 27.22 15.18 20.84
N ARG A 19 26.75 14.29 21.72
CA ARG A 19 25.67 14.64 22.64
C ARG A 19 26.18 15.68 23.63
N HIS A 20 25.38 16.70 23.89
CA HIS A 20 25.67 17.65 24.94
C HIS A 20 25.49 16.95 26.31
N PRO A 21 26.43 17.08 27.26
CA PRO A 21 26.34 16.41 28.57
C PRO A 21 25.20 16.96 29.44
N ASP A 22 24.84 18.22 29.24
CA ASP A 22 23.70 18.87 29.87
C ASP A 22 22.56 18.98 28.85
N ASP A 23 21.46 18.27 29.09
CA ASP A 23 20.28 18.20 28.21
C ASP A 23 19.57 19.56 28.01
N GLU A 24 19.96 20.60 28.76
CA GLU A 24 19.30 21.92 28.77
C GLU A 24 19.66 22.80 27.56
N CYS A 25 20.79 22.57 26.89
CA CYS A 25 21.23 23.36 25.74
C CYS A 25 21.72 22.45 24.60
N ASP A 26 20.78 21.79 23.91
CA ASP A 26 21.07 21.02 22.70
C ASP A 26 20.65 21.78 21.43
N PRO A 27 21.60 22.35 20.66
CA PRO A 27 21.33 23.00 19.39
C PRO A 27 20.70 22.06 18.35
N SER A 28 20.82 20.74 18.50
CA SER A 28 20.20 19.77 17.60
C SER A 28 18.67 19.86 17.58
N SER A 29 18.07 20.38 18.67
CA SER A 29 16.64 20.62 18.78
C SER A 29 16.10 21.62 17.73
N ILE A 30 16.95 22.54 17.25
CA ILE A 30 16.62 23.48 16.17
C ILE A 30 16.53 22.74 14.83
N ASP A 31 17.52 21.89 14.53
CA ASP A 31 17.53 21.07 13.31
C ASP A 31 16.31 20.14 13.28
N ASP A 32 15.98 19.54 14.42
CA ASP A 32 14.79 18.73 14.60
C ASP A 32 13.48 19.50 14.32
N LEU A 33 13.38 20.75 14.77
CA LEU A 33 12.22 21.60 14.48
C LEU A 33 12.13 21.93 12.98
N VAL A 34 13.25 22.29 12.35
CA VAL A 34 13.33 22.57 10.92
C VAL A 34 12.94 21.33 10.10
N CYS A 35 13.44 20.15 10.47
CA CYS A 35 13.12 18.90 9.78
C CYS A 35 11.66 18.50 9.97
N ARG A 36 11.08 18.67 11.16
CA ARG A 36 9.63 18.48 11.38
C ARG A 36 8.79 19.40 10.48
N ALA A 37 9.17 20.68 10.35
CA ALA A 37 8.47 21.61 9.48
C ALA A 37 8.51 21.17 8.00
N LYS A 38 9.66 20.67 7.52
CA LYS A 38 9.77 20.08 6.17
C LYS A 38 8.86 18.86 6.00
N GLY A 39 8.77 18.01 7.03
CA GLY A 39 7.84 16.88 7.05
C GLY A 39 6.39 17.29 6.86
N VAL A 40 5.92 18.27 7.65
CA VAL A 40 4.55 18.81 7.54
C VAL A 40 4.31 19.41 6.15
N ALA A 41 5.26 20.17 5.61
CA ALA A 41 5.14 20.76 4.27
C ALA A 41 5.04 19.68 3.17
N ALA A 42 5.82 18.60 3.28
CA ALA A 42 5.77 17.49 2.34
C ALA A 42 4.43 16.74 2.39
N GLN A 43 3.93 16.47 3.60
CA GLN A 43 2.60 15.87 3.79
C GLN A 43 1.49 16.77 3.21
N ALA A 44 1.53 18.07 3.50
CA ALA A 44 0.56 19.04 2.96
C ALA A 44 0.58 19.10 1.43
N THR A 45 1.77 19.07 0.83
CA THR A 45 1.94 19.04 -0.64
C THR A 45 1.33 17.78 -1.25
N TYR A 46 1.55 16.63 -0.60
CA TYR A 46 0.92 15.37 -1.02
C TYR A 46 -0.60 15.48 -0.93
N ASN A 47 -1.15 15.93 0.21
CA ASN A 47 -2.59 16.07 0.39
C ASN A 47 -3.23 17.01 -0.64
N ALA A 48 -2.61 18.17 -0.90
CA ALA A 48 -3.10 19.12 -1.89
C ALA A 48 -3.18 18.52 -3.31
N THR A 49 -2.28 17.58 -3.64
CA THR A 49 -2.26 16.90 -4.93
C THR A 49 -3.43 15.91 -5.09
N TYR A 50 -3.77 15.18 -4.02
CA TYR A 50 -4.75 14.09 -4.08
C TYR A 50 -6.17 14.49 -3.64
N GLN A 51 -6.32 15.54 -2.84
CA GLN A 51 -7.61 15.98 -2.32
C GLN A 51 -8.67 16.21 -3.42
N PRO A 52 -8.38 16.93 -4.53
CA PRO A 52 -9.37 17.13 -5.59
C PRO A 52 -9.88 15.81 -6.20
N ALA A 53 -8.98 14.82 -6.33
CA ALA A 53 -9.33 13.51 -6.88
C ALA A 53 -10.25 12.72 -5.93
N VAL A 54 -10.01 12.77 -4.61
CA VAL A 54 -10.86 12.11 -3.60
C VAL A 54 -12.23 12.79 -3.51
N GLU A 55 -12.28 14.12 -3.57
CA GLU A 55 -13.54 14.88 -3.60
C GLU A 55 -14.39 14.56 -4.83
N GLN A 56 -13.75 14.43 -6.00
CA GLN A 56 -14.44 14.00 -7.22
C GLN A 56 -14.91 12.54 -7.09
N ALA A 57 -14.07 11.66 -6.56
CA ALA A 57 -14.41 10.25 -6.36
C ALA A 57 -15.63 10.06 -5.45
N GLN A 58 -15.81 10.91 -4.44
CA GLN A 58 -17.02 10.89 -3.62
C GLN A 58 -18.29 11.19 -4.44
N LYS A 59 -18.23 12.17 -5.34
CA LYS A 59 -19.36 12.49 -6.24
C LYS A 59 -19.63 11.35 -7.21
N ASP A 60 -18.57 10.75 -7.75
CA ASP A 60 -18.65 9.61 -8.66
C ASP A 60 -19.25 8.39 -7.97
N TYR A 61 -18.88 8.14 -6.71
CA TYR A 61 -19.46 7.09 -5.86
C TYR A 61 -20.98 7.27 -5.73
N ASP A 62 -21.41 8.47 -5.36
CA ASP A 62 -22.83 8.78 -5.17
C ASP A 62 -23.65 8.69 -6.45
N THR A 63 -23.02 9.00 -7.58
CA THR A 63 -23.64 8.92 -8.91
C THR A 63 -23.72 7.46 -9.36
N ALA A 64 -22.61 6.72 -9.31
CA ALA A 64 -22.52 5.35 -9.76
C ALA A 64 -23.43 4.41 -8.96
N ARG A 65 -23.51 4.56 -7.63
CA ARG A 65 -24.39 3.71 -6.80
C ARG A 65 -25.88 3.87 -7.13
N LYS A 66 -26.32 5.09 -7.46
CA LYS A 66 -27.71 5.36 -7.86
C LYS A 66 -27.97 4.83 -9.27
N ALA A 67 -27.11 5.19 -10.21
CA ALA A 67 -27.21 4.76 -11.60
C ALA A 67 -27.21 3.23 -11.73
N TYR A 68 -26.34 2.51 -11.00
CA TYR A 68 -26.33 1.04 -11.05
C TYR A 68 -27.65 0.44 -10.58
N ARG A 69 -28.21 0.93 -9.46
CA ARG A 69 -29.49 0.47 -8.91
C ARG A 69 -30.62 0.67 -9.90
N GLU A 70 -30.71 1.85 -10.50
CA GLU A 70 -31.71 2.20 -11.51
C GLU A 70 -31.57 1.30 -12.75
N ARG A 71 -30.37 1.19 -13.32
CA ARG A 71 -30.10 0.35 -14.50
C ARG A 71 -30.40 -1.12 -14.25
N ARG A 72 -30.05 -1.64 -13.07
CA ARG A 72 -30.35 -3.02 -12.70
C ARG A 72 -31.85 -3.25 -12.57
N HIS A 73 -32.58 -2.30 -11.99
CA HIS A 73 -34.03 -2.36 -11.89
C HIS A 73 -34.71 -2.33 -13.27
N GLU A 74 -34.33 -1.37 -14.13
CA GLU A 74 -34.82 -1.24 -15.51
C GLU A 74 -34.58 -2.51 -16.34
N ALA A 75 -33.40 -3.12 -16.19
CA ALA A 75 -33.01 -4.30 -16.95
C ALA A 75 -33.59 -5.61 -16.38
N ALA A 76 -34.05 -5.65 -15.14
CA ALA A 76 -34.35 -6.90 -14.42
C ALA A 76 -35.36 -7.78 -15.17
N LEU A 77 -36.50 -7.21 -15.55
CA LEU A 77 -37.56 -7.95 -16.26
C LEU A 77 -37.08 -8.42 -17.64
N ALA A 78 -36.46 -7.52 -18.42
CA ALA A 78 -35.95 -7.86 -19.74
C ALA A 78 -34.88 -8.97 -19.68
N VAL A 79 -33.99 -8.94 -18.69
CA VAL A 79 -32.98 -9.99 -18.47
C VAL A 79 -33.65 -11.32 -18.09
N GLN A 80 -34.69 -11.30 -17.27
CA GLN A 80 -35.43 -12.51 -16.93
C GLN A 80 -36.12 -13.10 -18.16
N ASP A 81 -36.80 -12.28 -18.96
CA ASP A 81 -37.45 -12.72 -20.20
C ASP A 81 -36.42 -13.30 -21.19
N MET A 82 -35.28 -12.63 -21.36
CA MET A 82 -34.18 -13.12 -22.19
C MET A 82 -33.63 -14.47 -21.68
N LYS A 83 -33.51 -14.67 -20.36
CA LYS A 83 -33.09 -15.96 -19.78
C LYS A 83 -34.07 -17.08 -20.10
N HIS A 84 -35.37 -16.81 -20.01
CA HIS A 84 -36.38 -17.78 -20.42
C HIS A 84 -36.32 -18.06 -21.93
N GLN A 85 -36.20 -17.00 -22.74
CA GLN A 85 -36.13 -17.11 -24.19
C GLN A 85 -34.93 -17.94 -24.63
N ILE A 86 -33.72 -17.66 -24.13
CA ILE A 86 -32.53 -18.41 -24.55
C ILE A 86 -32.61 -19.88 -24.13
N LYS A 87 -33.14 -20.17 -22.93
CA LYS A 87 -33.35 -21.56 -22.48
C LYS A 87 -34.26 -22.33 -23.44
N HIS A 88 -35.37 -21.72 -23.85
CA HIS A 88 -36.27 -22.34 -24.84
C HIS A 88 -35.61 -22.50 -26.21
N LEU A 89 -34.80 -21.54 -26.65
CA LEU A 89 -34.06 -21.64 -27.92
C LEU A 89 -33.05 -22.77 -27.89
N VAL A 90 -32.25 -22.88 -26.83
CA VAL A 90 -31.25 -23.96 -26.66
C VAL A 90 -31.93 -25.32 -26.73
N GLU A 91 -33.04 -25.54 -26.01
CA GLU A 91 -33.78 -26.80 -26.06
C GLU A 91 -34.40 -27.07 -27.44
N ARG A 92 -34.95 -26.04 -28.09
CA ARG A 92 -35.50 -26.18 -29.46
C ARG A 92 -34.41 -26.58 -30.45
N ILE A 93 -33.24 -25.94 -30.41
CA ILE A 93 -32.12 -26.27 -31.30
C ILE A 93 -31.61 -27.68 -31.01
N ARG A 94 -31.51 -28.06 -29.73
CA ARG A 94 -31.11 -29.40 -29.30
C ARG A 94 -32.01 -30.47 -29.92
N CYS A 95 -33.33 -30.27 -29.89
CA CYS A 95 -34.30 -31.19 -30.51
C CYS A 95 -34.17 -31.29 -32.03
N LEU A 96 -33.65 -30.26 -32.71
CA LEU A 96 -33.42 -30.27 -34.16
C LEU A 96 -32.11 -30.98 -34.54
N ILE A 97 -31.18 -31.14 -33.60
CA ILE A 97 -29.94 -31.90 -33.82
C ILE A 97 -30.20 -33.37 -33.49
N GLU A 98 -30.37 -34.20 -34.52
CA GLU A 98 -30.75 -35.62 -34.37
C GLU A 98 -29.79 -36.45 -33.50
N GLN A 99 -28.51 -36.07 -33.48
CA GLN A 99 -27.46 -36.82 -32.77
C GLN A 99 -27.14 -36.17 -31.43
N ASP A 100 -27.62 -36.75 -30.33
CA ASP A 100 -27.32 -36.27 -28.96
C ASP A 100 -25.80 -36.20 -28.67
N ARG A 101 -25.01 -37.10 -29.29
CA ARG A 101 -23.54 -37.04 -29.22
C ARG A 101 -22.97 -35.71 -29.73
N VAL A 102 -23.55 -35.13 -30.78
CA VAL A 102 -23.09 -33.86 -31.34
C VAL A 102 -23.35 -32.73 -30.34
N VAL A 103 -24.53 -32.72 -29.72
CA VAL A 103 -24.89 -31.72 -28.70
C VAL A 103 -23.92 -31.80 -27.53
N ARG A 104 -23.67 -33.00 -26.99
CA ARG A 104 -22.71 -33.20 -25.89
C ARG A 104 -21.30 -32.72 -26.27
N CYS A 105 -20.81 -33.04 -27.46
CA CYS A 105 -19.50 -32.57 -27.91
C CYS A 105 -19.44 -31.03 -28.08
N LEU A 106 -20.55 -30.38 -28.42
CA LEU A 106 -20.61 -28.92 -28.48
C LEU A 106 -20.63 -28.29 -27.09
N ASP A 107 -21.33 -28.89 -26.13
CA ASP A 107 -21.29 -28.46 -24.72
C ASP A 107 -19.89 -28.62 -24.14
N ASP A 108 -19.24 -29.79 -24.32
CA ASP A 108 -17.87 -30.03 -23.86
C ASP A 108 -16.89 -28.99 -24.44
N ALA A 109 -17.00 -28.72 -25.75
CA ALA A 109 -16.16 -27.72 -26.41
C ALA A 109 -16.47 -26.28 -25.94
N PHE A 110 -17.72 -25.99 -25.64
CA PHE A 110 -18.14 -24.69 -25.13
C PHE A 110 -17.62 -24.45 -23.71
N ASP A 111 -17.63 -25.48 -22.85
CA ASP A 111 -17.10 -25.37 -21.49
C ASP A 111 -15.59 -25.09 -21.53
N GLU A 112 -14.82 -25.80 -22.37
CA GLU A 112 -13.38 -25.55 -22.56
C GLU A 112 -13.11 -24.12 -23.06
N VAL A 113 -13.85 -23.65 -24.07
CA VAL A 113 -13.70 -22.28 -24.57
C VAL A 113 -14.14 -21.26 -23.52
N SER A 114 -15.16 -21.56 -22.73
CA SER A 114 -15.63 -20.65 -21.67
C SER A 114 -14.57 -20.44 -20.60
N GLU A 115 -13.84 -21.49 -20.18
CA GLU A 115 -12.71 -21.34 -19.27
C GLU A 115 -11.62 -20.42 -19.83
N GLN A 116 -11.31 -20.55 -21.12
CA GLN A 116 -10.33 -19.68 -21.78
C GLN A 116 -10.82 -18.23 -21.86
N LEU A 117 -12.10 -18.01 -22.18
CA LEU A 117 -12.70 -16.68 -22.20
C LEU A 117 -12.66 -16.02 -20.81
N ASP A 118 -12.79 -16.80 -19.74
CA ASP A 118 -12.72 -16.31 -18.36
C ASP A 118 -11.33 -15.79 -18.01
N CYS A 119 -10.29 -16.49 -18.48
CA CYS A 119 -8.91 -16.01 -18.36
C CYS A 119 -8.68 -14.71 -19.16
N CYS A 120 -9.31 -14.56 -20.34
CA CYS A 120 -9.11 -13.40 -21.20
C CYS A 120 -9.85 -12.14 -20.73
N GLU A 121 -11.07 -12.30 -20.22
CA GLU A 121 -11.92 -11.18 -19.80
C GLU A 121 -11.59 -10.68 -18.38
N GLY A 122 -10.85 -11.48 -17.59
CA GLY A 122 -10.38 -11.13 -16.26
C GLY A 122 -11.37 -11.48 -15.15
N CYS A 123 -11.03 -11.10 -13.91
CA CYS A 123 -11.88 -11.36 -12.75
C CYS A 123 -13.17 -10.54 -12.82
N TYR A 124 -14.30 -11.18 -12.52
CA TYR A 124 -15.61 -10.53 -12.37
C TYR A 124 -15.93 -10.28 -10.91
N GLY A 125 -16.84 -9.35 -10.67
CA GLY A 125 -17.26 -8.96 -9.33
C GLY A 125 -16.28 -7.96 -8.74
N CYS A 126 -15.93 -8.16 -7.47
CA CYS A 126 -15.11 -7.18 -6.78
C CYS A 126 -13.62 -7.33 -7.09
N CYS A 127 -13.01 -6.25 -7.58
CA CYS A 127 -11.59 -6.19 -7.91
C CYS A 127 -10.68 -5.61 -6.81
N VAL A 128 -11.21 -5.37 -5.60
CA VAL A 128 -10.43 -4.89 -4.46
C VAL A 128 -10.38 -5.94 -3.37
N GLU A 129 -9.16 -6.24 -2.93
CA GLU A 129 -8.88 -7.01 -1.72
C GLU A 129 -8.78 -6.07 -0.51
N ASP A 130 -9.12 -6.59 0.66
CA ASP A 130 -8.97 -5.84 1.91
C ASP A 130 -7.48 -5.65 2.21
N TYR A 131 -7.02 -4.40 2.21
CA TYR A 131 -5.62 -4.05 2.46
C TYR A 131 -5.48 -3.19 3.70
N ASN A 132 -4.62 -3.61 4.63
CA ASN A 132 -4.37 -2.88 5.88
C ASN A 132 -3.14 -1.95 5.72
N TYR A 133 -3.39 -0.65 5.85
CA TYR A 133 -2.34 0.38 5.80
C TYR A 133 -1.88 0.74 7.21
N ASP A 134 -0.57 0.65 7.46
CA ASP A 134 0.05 1.05 8.73
C ASP A 134 0.68 2.45 8.57
N SER A 135 0.12 3.43 9.27
CA SER A 135 0.59 4.82 9.28
C SER A 135 1.89 5.01 10.06
N THR A 136 2.31 4.02 10.85
CA THR A 136 3.52 4.10 11.64
C THR A 136 4.75 4.03 10.71
N PRO A 137 5.63 5.05 10.72
CA PRO A 137 6.88 4.98 9.97
C PRO A 137 7.79 3.89 10.56
N PRO A 138 8.36 2.99 9.72
CA PRO A 138 9.38 2.06 10.20
C PRO A 138 10.65 2.84 10.58
N THR A 139 11.43 2.28 11.51
CA THR A 139 12.65 2.92 12.02
C THR A 139 13.75 3.09 10.98
N LYS A 140 13.82 2.18 9.99
CA LYS A 140 14.82 2.22 8.93
C LYS A 140 14.31 2.98 7.71
N TYR A 141 15.12 3.93 7.23
CA TYR A 141 14.77 4.75 6.06
C TYR A 141 14.45 3.91 4.81
N ARG A 142 15.22 2.85 4.50
CA ARG A 142 14.91 1.99 3.33
C ARG A 142 13.57 1.30 3.45
N ASP A 143 13.20 0.86 4.66
CA ASP A 143 11.92 0.21 4.90
C ASP A 143 10.77 1.21 4.76
N LEU A 144 10.99 2.48 5.15
CA LEU A 144 10.04 3.56 4.95
C LEU A 144 9.79 3.82 3.46
N VAL A 145 10.86 3.95 2.67
CA VAL A 145 10.76 4.15 1.20
C VAL A 145 10.02 2.98 0.55
N ARG A 146 10.41 1.73 0.86
CA ARG A 146 9.75 0.53 0.32
C ARG A 146 8.28 0.43 0.72
N ARG A 147 7.93 0.84 1.94
CA ARG A 147 6.55 0.86 2.43
C ARG A 147 5.71 1.87 1.66
N ILE A 148 6.23 3.08 1.44
CA ILE A 148 5.58 4.11 0.60
C ILE A 148 5.29 3.55 -0.79
N GLU A 149 6.29 2.97 -1.46
CA GLU A 149 6.12 2.40 -2.81
C GLU A 149 5.09 1.26 -2.83
N LYS A 150 5.11 0.38 -1.81
CA LYS A 150 4.13 -0.70 -1.69
C LYS A 150 2.72 -0.14 -1.56
N TYR A 151 2.50 0.82 -0.67
CA TYR A 151 1.19 1.42 -0.46
C TYR A 151 0.71 2.21 -1.66
N GLN A 152 1.61 2.89 -2.38
CA GLN A 152 1.26 3.55 -3.63
C GLN A 152 0.71 2.56 -4.65
N ARG A 153 1.37 1.40 -4.84
CA ARG A 153 0.88 0.37 -5.78
C ARG A 153 -0.50 -0.15 -5.41
N GLU A 154 -0.76 -0.40 -4.14
CA GLU A 154 -2.07 -0.92 -3.70
C GLU A 154 -3.17 0.16 -3.78
N ALA A 155 -2.86 1.40 -3.42
CA ALA A 155 -3.77 2.54 -3.58
C ALA A 155 -4.10 2.78 -5.06
N ASP A 156 -3.12 2.65 -5.96
CA ASP A 156 -3.31 2.80 -7.41
C ASP A 156 -4.18 1.67 -8.00
N LYS A 157 -4.00 0.43 -7.54
CA LYS A 157 -4.90 -0.69 -7.90
C LYS A 157 -6.33 -0.43 -7.44
N ALA A 158 -6.52 0.00 -6.19
CA ALA A 158 -7.83 0.33 -5.65
C ALA A 158 -8.49 1.48 -6.43
N LYS A 159 -7.72 2.52 -6.78
CA LYS A 159 -8.16 3.64 -7.63
C LYS A 159 -8.58 3.16 -9.03
N ALA A 160 -7.80 2.29 -9.66
CA ALA A 160 -8.14 1.73 -10.96
C ALA A 160 -9.42 0.90 -10.92
N CYS A 161 -9.57 0.04 -9.89
CA CYS A 161 -10.79 -0.72 -9.67
C CYS A 161 -12.00 0.21 -9.46
N PHE A 162 -11.86 1.26 -8.65
CA PHE A 162 -12.90 2.26 -8.45
C PHE A 162 -13.34 2.91 -9.77
N ALA A 163 -12.38 3.31 -10.61
CA ALA A 163 -12.67 3.90 -11.92
C ALA A 163 -13.46 2.93 -12.84
N THR A 164 -13.11 1.64 -12.84
CA THR A 164 -13.87 0.61 -13.57
C THR A 164 -15.30 0.49 -13.04
N LEU A 165 -15.49 0.45 -11.72
CA LEU A 165 -16.80 0.33 -11.09
C LEU A 165 -17.69 1.55 -11.32
N VAL A 166 -17.11 2.75 -11.42
CA VAL A 166 -17.86 3.97 -11.80
C VAL A 166 -18.45 3.86 -13.22
N GLY A 167 -17.76 3.18 -14.14
CA GLY A 167 -18.22 2.94 -15.52
C GLY A 167 -19.24 1.79 -15.67
N GLU A 168 -19.39 0.95 -14.65
CA GLU A 168 -20.21 -0.26 -14.69
C GLU A 168 -21.70 -0.03 -15.02
N PRO A 169 -22.39 1.04 -14.58
CA PRO A 169 -23.77 1.29 -14.98
C PRO A 169 -23.96 1.43 -16.50
N ALA A 170 -23.01 2.08 -17.19
CA ALA A 170 -23.04 2.21 -18.65
C ALA A 170 -22.68 0.88 -19.33
N ALA A 171 -21.70 0.16 -18.78
CA ALA A 171 -21.34 -1.16 -19.26
C ALA A 171 -22.50 -2.17 -19.14
N LEU A 172 -23.28 -2.13 -18.04
CA LEU A 172 -24.47 -2.95 -17.86
C LEU A 172 -25.51 -2.70 -18.95
N ALA A 173 -25.83 -1.44 -19.23
CA ALA A 173 -26.77 -1.10 -20.29
C ALA A 173 -26.31 -1.65 -21.65
N LYS A 174 -25.01 -1.53 -21.95
CA LYS A 174 -24.40 -2.10 -23.16
C LYS A 174 -24.54 -3.62 -23.22
N ARG A 175 -24.19 -4.33 -22.13
CA ARG A 175 -24.30 -5.80 -22.09
C ARG A 175 -25.74 -6.29 -22.30
N VAL A 176 -26.74 -5.56 -21.80
CA VAL A 176 -28.16 -5.89 -22.03
C VAL A 176 -28.53 -5.79 -23.52
N VAL A 177 -28.11 -4.72 -24.18
CA VAL A 177 -28.34 -4.53 -25.63
C VAL A 177 -27.63 -5.61 -26.44
N ASP A 178 -26.36 -5.88 -26.12
CA ASP A 178 -25.55 -6.87 -26.84
C ASP A 178 -26.13 -8.29 -26.67
N ALA A 179 -26.57 -8.65 -25.45
CA ALA A 179 -27.21 -9.94 -25.19
C ALA A 179 -28.54 -10.09 -25.94
N LYS A 180 -29.36 -9.03 -25.98
CA LYS A 180 -30.60 -9.02 -26.76
C LYS A 180 -30.33 -9.22 -28.25
N ALA A 181 -29.36 -8.51 -28.81
CA ALA A 181 -28.99 -8.65 -30.21
C ALA A 181 -28.50 -10.08 -30.55
N ALA A 182 -27.75 -10.72 -29.64
CA ALA A 182 -27.32 -12.11 -29.81
C ALA A 182 -28.52 -13.08 -29.84
N ILE A 183 -29.50 -12.91 -28.94
CA ILE A 183 -30.71 -13.73 -28.91
C ILE A 183 -31.58 -13.50 -30.15
N ASP A 184 -31.76 -12.25 -30.57
CA ASP A 184 -32.52 -11.88 -31.77
C ASP A 184 -31.88 -12.50 -33.02
N LYS A 185 -30.54 -12.54 -33.09
CA LYS A 185 -29.81 -13.22 -34.16
C LYS A 185 -30.07 -14.73 -34.19
N VAL A 186 -29.99 -15.41 -33.04
CA VAL A 186 -30.29 -16.86 -32.93
C VAL A 186 -31.72 -17.16 -33.39
N ASN A 187 -32.70 -16.33 -33.00
CA ASN A 187 -34.08 -16.47 -33.47
C ASN A 187 -34.19 -16.30 -35.00
N ALA A 188 -33.52 -15.30 -35.57
CA ALA A 188 -33.53 -15.04 -37.00
C ALA A 188 -32.89 -16.19 -37.79
N ASP A 189 -31.81 -16.78 -37.28
CA ASP A 189 -31.16 -17.93 -37.89
C ASP A 189 -32.04 -19.19 -37.83
N LEU A 190 -32.79 -19.39 -36.74
CA LEU A 190 -33.76 -20.51 -36.63
C LEU A 190 -35.03 -20.34 -37.47
N ALA A 191 -35.33 -19.13 -37.92
CA ALA A 191 -36.45 -18.86 -38.81
C ALA A 191 -36.14 -19.15 -40.28
N LYS A 192 -34.85 -19.38 -40.62
CA LYS A 192 -34.42 -19.77 -41.97
C LYS A 192 -34.77 -21.23 -42.26
N ASP A 193 -34.65 -21.62 -43.53
CA ASP A 193 -34.90 -22.99 -43.98
C ASP A 193 -33.95 -23.99 -43.26
N PRO A 194 -34.48 -24.95 -42.48
CA PRO A 194 -33.69 -25.95 -41.76
C PRO A 194 -32.71 -26.72 -42.65
N ALA A 195 -32.99 -26.89 -43.95
CA ALA A 195 -32.08 -27.55 -44.89
C ALA A 195 -30.79 -26.77 -45.17
N THR A 196 -30.77 -25.47 -44.86
CA THR A 196 -29.67 -24.55 -45.15
C THR A 196 -28.96 -24.01 -43.91
N VAL A 197 -29.54 -24.24 -42.72
CA VAL A 197 -29.03 -23.72 -41.46
C VAL A 197 -28.00 -24.69 -40.88
N ASP A 198 -26.81 -24.16 -40.55
CA ASP A 198 -25.85 -24.88 -39.73
C ASP A 198 -26.31 -24.88 -38.26
N LEU A 199 -27.08 -25.89 -37.88
CA LEU A 199 -27.61 -26.03 -36.52
C LEU A 199 -26.52 -26.11 -35.46
N LYS A 200 -25.31 -26.59 -35.78
CA LYS A 200 -24.19 -26.64 -34.81
C LYS A 200 -23.71 -25.23 -34.50
N ARG A 201 -23.57 -24.40 -35.54
CA ARG A 201 -23.22 -22.99 -35.38
C ARG A 201 -24.30 -22.25 -34.59
N VAL A 202 -25.57 -22.42 -34.95
CA VAL A 202 -26.67 -21.74 -34.24
C VAL A 202 -26.75 -22.17 -32.77
N TYR A 203 -26.50 -23.45 -32.48
CA TYR A 203 -26.39 -23.96 -31.11
C TYR A 203 -25.26 -23.28 -30.34
N ALA A 204 -24.04 -23.24 -30.91
CA ALA A 204 -22.90 -22.57 -30.29
C ALA A 204 -23.18 -21.07 -30.03
N GLU A 205 -23.79 -20.37 -30.99
CA GLU A 205 -24.20 -18.96 -30.83
C GLU A 205 -25.23 -18.79 -29.70
N ALA A 206 -26.15 -19.75 -29.53
CA ALA A 206 -27.10 -19.76 -28.41
C ALA A 206 -26.40 -19.98 -27.05
N ARG A 207 -25.40 -20.88 -26.97
CA ARG A 207 -24.59 -21.08 -25.75
C ARG A 207 -23.80 -19.82 -25.38
N VAL A 208 -23.23 -19.13 -26.38
CA VAL A 208 -22.57 -17.83 -26.16
C VAL A 208 -23.55 -16.79 -25.62
N ALA A 209 -24.75 -16.67 -26.18
CA ALA A 209 -25.77 -15.74 -25.67
C ALA A 209 -26.20 -16.08 -24.23
N ASP A 210 -26.32 -17.37 -23.89
CA ASP A 210 -26.60 -17.83 -22.52
C ASP A 210 -25.48 -17.44 -21.53
N ARG A 211 -24.20 -17.55 -21.93
CA ARG A 211 -23.07 -17.04 -21.15
C ARG A 211 -23.14 -15.53 -20.95
N MET A 212 -23.48 -14.77 -21.99
CA MET A 212 -23.62 -13.31 -21.88
C MET A 212 -24.67 -12.93 -20.82
N LEU A 213 -25.81 -13.64 -20.78
CA LEU A 213 -26.84 -13.43 -19.76
C LEU A 213 -26.41 -13.88 -18.36
N SER A 214 -25.64 -14.95 -18.25
CA SER A 214 -25.07 -15.40 -16.98
C SER A 214 -24.10 -14.37 -16.40
N ARG A 215 -23.43 -13.58 -17.25
CA ARG A 215 -22.47 -12.53 -16.88
C ARG A 215 -23.03 -11.13 -16.90
N ILE A 216 -24.32 -10.97 -17.13
CA ILE A 216 -24.94 -9.66 -17.35
C ILE A 216 -24.68 -8.68 -16.19
N TRP A 217 -24.64 -9.20 -14.96
CA TRP A 217 -24.42 -8.45 -13.72
C TRP A 217 -22.95 -8.31 -13.31
N HIS A 218 -22.01 -8.71 -14.17
CA HIS A 218 -20.56 -8.62 -13.93
C HIS A 218 -20.14 -9.25 -12.59
N GLY A 219 -20.73 -10.38 -12.22
CA GLY A 219 -20.42 -11.10 -10.97
C GLY A 219 -21.11 -10.57 -9.70
N PHE A 220 -21.85 -9.45 -9.77
CA PHE A 220 -22.56 -8.92 -8.60
C PHE A 220 -23.93 -9.59 -8.40
N ALA A 221 -24.10 -10.26 -7.26
CA ALA A 221 -25.35 -10.95 -6.90
C ALA A 221 -26.55 -9.99 -6.82
N ASP A 222 -26.33 -8.76 -6.34
CA ASP A 222 -27.33 -7.71 -6.23
C ASP A 222 -26.69 -6.30 -6.25
N SER A 223 -27.51 -5.26 -6.09
CA SER A 223 -27.04 -3.88 -6.01
C SER A 223 -26.26 -3.57 -4.74
N ALA A 224 -26.44 -4.33 -3.65
CA ALA A 224 -25.69 -4.13 -2.42
C ALA A 224 -24.24 -4.60 -2.60
N ALA A 225 -24.04 -5.79 -3.17
CA ALA A 225 -22.71 -6.33 -3.48
C ALA A 225 -21.87 -5.38 -4.37
N PHE A 226 -22.51 -4.74 -5.36
CA PHE A 226 -21.86 -3.70 -6.17
C PHE A 226 -21.46 -2.48 -5.33
N VAL A 227 -22.38 -1.95 -4.52
CA VAL A 227 -22.12 -0.77 -3.69
C VAL A 227 -21.04 -1.05 -2.64
N ASP A 228 -21.03 -2.24 -2.04
CA ASP A 228 -20.01 -2.66 -1.09
C ASP A 228 -18.63 -2.69 -1.75
N CYS A 229 -18.53 -3.26 -2.96
CA CYS A 229 -17.26 -3.26 -3.68
C CYS A 229 -16.80 -1.84 -4.06
N LEU A 230 -17.71 -1.01 -4.58
CA LEU A 230 -17.44 0.37 -4.93
C LEU A 230 -16.96 1.17 -3.71
N CYS A 231 -17.58 0.95 -2.55
CA CYS A 231 -17.20 1.55 -1.28
C CYS A 231 -15.80 1.07 -0.85
N ARG A 232 -15.53 -0.24 -0.85
CA ARG A 232 -14.21 -0.81 -0.50
C ARG A 232 -13.09 -0.27 -1.40
N ALA A 233 -13.36 -0.11 -2.70
CA ALA A 233 -12.40 0.46 -3.63
C ALA A 233 -12.07 1.92 -3.29
N LEU A 234 -13.09 2.73 -3.00
CA LEU A 234 -12.94 4.13 -2.60
C LEU A 234 -12.20 4.25 -1.26
N THR A 235 -12.58 3.48 -0.25
CA THR A 235 -11.97 3.54 1.09
C THR A 235 -10.54 3.04 1.07
N SER A 236 -10.25 1.94 0.38
CA SER A 236 -8.87 1.44 0.25
C SER A 236 -7.97 2.46 -0.44
N TRP A 237 -8.45 3.12 -1.50
CA TRP A 237 -7.72 4.19 -2.16
C TRP A 237 -7.52 5.42 -1.25
N SER A 238 -8.58 5.92 -0.61
CA SER A 238 -8.51 7.15 0.20
C SER A 238 -7.69 6.96 1.47
N THR A 239 -7.84 5.84 2.18
CA THR A 239 -7.00 5.47 3.32
C THR A 239 -5.55 5.26 2.90
N GLY A 240 -5.32 4.63 1.74
CA GLY A 240 -3.97 4.51 1.19
C GLY A 240 -3.32 5.87 0.95
N ALA A 241 -4.04 6.80 0.33
CA ALA A 241 -3.56 8.16 0.10
C ALA A 241 -3.26 8.91 1.41
N GLU A 242 -4.13 8.79 2.41
CA GLU A 242 -3.91 9.37 3.75
C GLU A 242 -2.62 8.84 4.38
N VAL A 243 -2.45 7.52 4.43
CA VAL A 243 -1.27 6.89 5.04
C VAL A 243 0.01 7.24 4.29
N ILE A 244 -0.02 7.24 2.95
CA ILE A 244 1.14 7.64 2.14
C ILE A 244 1.52 9.10 2.43
N SER A 245 0.56 9.99 2.67
CA SER A 245 0.84 11.39 3.04
C SER A 245 1.67 11.49 4.33
N VAL A 246 1.29 10.72 5.35
CA VAL A 246 1.97 10.67 6.65
C VAL A 246 3.39 10.12 6.48
N LEU A 247 3.53 9.00 5.77
CA LEU A 247 4.83 8.39 5.52
C LEU A 247 5.73 9.28 4.65
N THR A 248 5.16 10.03 3.71
CA THR A 248 5.90 11.03 2.92
C THR A 248 6.42 12.16 3.79
N GLY A 249 5.63 12.64 4.74
CA GLY A 249 6.08 13.58 5.75
C GLY A 249 7.23 13.03 6.59
N ALA A 250 7.09 11.80 7.10
CA ALA A 250 8.16 11.13 7.85
C ALA A 250 9.44 10.96 7.02
N ARG A 251 9.32 10.62 5.73
CA ARG A 251 10.47 10.48 4.82
C ARG A 251 11.22 11.80 4.68
N ALA A 252 10.51 12.91 4.53
CA ALA A 252 11.12 14.24 4.43
C ALA A 252 11.82 14.68 5.72
N VAL A 253 11.32 14.28 6.90
CA VAL A 253 12.02 14.50 8.18
C VAL A 253 13.35 13.74 8.19
N GLU A 254 13.35 12.46 7.83
CA GLU A 254 14.54 11.62 7.85
C GLU A 254 15.57 12.04 6.79
N GLU A 255 15.13 12.45 5.60
CA GLU A 255 15.99 13.05 4.58
C GLU A 255 16.66 14.33 5.09
N CYS A 256 15.88 15.22 5.72
CA CYS A 256 16.41 16.44 6.30
C CYS A 256 17.47 16.19 7.38
N LYS A 257 17.24 15.22 8.29
CA LYS A 257 18.21 14.86 9.32
C LYS A 257 19.51 14.31 8.72
N ARG A 258 19.41 13.46 7.70
CA ARG A 258 20.56 12.91 6.99
C ARG A 258 21.37 13.99 6.28
N ASP A 259 20.68 14.95 5.65
CA ASP A 259 21.33 16.09 5.00
C ASP A 259 22.01 17.02 6.00
N ALA A 260 21.37 17.30 7.14
CA ALA A 260 21.93 18.09 8.22
C ALA A 260 23.19 17.43 8.81
N ALA A 261 23.12 16.13 9.08
CA ALA A 261 24.26 15.39 9.61
C ALA A 261 25.40 15.28 8.59
N LYS A 262 25.09 15.10 7.30
CA LYS A 262 26.08 15.16 6.23
C LYS A 262 26.75 16.54 6.18
N THR A 263 25.97 17.61 6.24
CA THR A 263 26.47 19.00 6.25
C THR A 263 27.40 19.23 7.44
N TRP A 264 27.04 18.72 8.62
CA TRP A 264 27.89 18.79 9.81
C TRP A 264 29.20 18.01 9.63
N CYS A 265 29.14 16.78 9.11
CA CYS A 265 30.34 15.99 8.79
C CYS A 265 31.25 16.72 7.79
N ASP A 266 30.66 17.29 6.73
CA ASP A 266 31.39 18.04 5.70
C ASP A 266 32.07 19.29 6.32
N ALA A 267 31.39 19.99 7.24
CA ALA A 267 31.95 21.12 7.97
C ALA A 267 33.11 20.72 8.90
N LEU A 268 32.96 19.61 9.63
CA LEU A 268 33.99 19.05 10.51
C LEU A 268 35.24 18.64 9.72
N LEU A 269 35.06 18.02 8.56
CA LEU A 269 36.15 17.64 7.66
C LEU A 269 36.85 18.86 7.03
N ALA A 270 36.11 19.94 6.80
CA ALA A 270 36.66 21.17 6.24
C ALA A 270 37.51 21.96 7.25
N ASN A 271 37.15 21.96 8.54
CA ASN A 271 37.81 22.76 9.59
C ASN A 271 38.09 21.96 10.88
N PRO A 272 38.87 20.87 10.82
CA PRO A 272 39.03 19.97 11.97
C PRO A 272 39.75 20.62 13.15
N VAL A 273 40.65 21.59 12.92
CA VAL A 273 41.38 22.28 13.99
C VAL A 273 40.44 23.16 14.81
N ASP A 274 39.58 23.94 14.16
CA ASP A 274 38.64 24.84 14.84
C ASP A 274 37.61 24.05 15.66
N GLU A 275 37.14 22.92 15.13
CA GLU A 275 36.22 22.02 15.86
C GLU A 275 36.91 21.31 17.04
N ILE A 276 38.20 20.95 16.93
CA ILE A 276 38.99 20.45 18.06
C ILE A 276 39.13 21.52 19.15
N LEU A 277 39.43 22.77 18.77
CA LEU A 277 39.56 23.88 19.71
C LEU A 277 38.22 24.18 20.40
N ALA A 278 37.11 24.23 19.65
CA ALA A 278 35.77 24.37 20.22
C ALA A 278 35.41 23.20 21.16
N GLY A 279 35.80 21.97 20.80
CA GLY A 279 35.67 20.81 21.66
C GLY A 279 36.51 20.90 22.94
N TYR A 280 37.75 21.40 22.85
CA TYR A 280 38.63 21.66 23.99
C TYR A 280 38.03 22.71 24.92
N ASP A 281 37.58 23.85 24.40
CA ASP A 281 36.98 24.93 25.19
C ASP A 281 35.74 24.44 25.96
N ARG A 282 34.95 23.55 25.34
CA ARG A 282 33.78 22.92 25.97
C ARG A 282 34.16 21.92 27.07
N LEU A 283 35.17 21.08 26.85
CA LEU A 283 35.58 20.03 27.78
C LEU A 283 36.49 20.54 28.92
N CYS A 284 37.21 21.63 28.67
CA CYS A 284 38.15 22.25 29.60
C CYS A 284 37.70 23.70 29.91
N PRO A 285 36.50 23.91 30.47
CA PRO A 285 36.03 25.24 30.81
C PRO A 285 37.04 25.88 31.77
N SER A 286 37.48 27.10 31.43
CA SER A 286 38.59 27.80 32.05
C SER A 286 38.31 28.29 33.48
N GLN A 287 37.64 27.53 34.34
CA GLN A 287 37.42 27.84 35.76
C GLN A 287 37.22 26.58 36.63
N LYS A 288 38.28 25.80 36.82
CA LYS A 288 38.72 25.53 38.19
C LYS A 288 40.08 26.20 38.31
N PRO A 289 40.28 27.21 39.19
CA PRO A 289 41.66 27.54 39.55
C PRO A 289 42.27 26.21 39.99
N CYS A 290 43.40 25.84 39.40
CA CYS A 290 44.26 24.87 40.04
C CYS A 290 44.49 25.46 41.43
N LYS A 291 43.82 24.90 42.46
CA LYS A 291 44.33 25.11 43.81
C LYS A 291 45.78 24.65 43.68
N PRO A 292 46.77 25.52 43.95
CA PRO A 292 48.13 25.03 44.07
C PRO A 292 48.03 23.83 45.01
N ALA A 293 48.65 22.71 44.61
CA ALA A 293 48.83 21.60 45.54
C ALA A 293 49.30 22.24 46.86
N PRO A 294 48.67 21.91 48.01
CA PRO A 294 49.18 22.41 49.27
C PRO A 294 50.68 22.11 49.27
N GLU A 295 51.49 23.17 49.36
CA GLU A 295 52.92 23.03 49.55
C GLU A 295 53.09 22.05 50.70
N GLU A 296 53.68 20.89 50.42
CA GLU A 296 54.07 19.94 51.45
C GLU A 296 55.07 20.69 52.33
N ASP A 297 54.56 21.18 53.46
CA ASP A 297 55.33 21.85 54.49
C ASP A 297 56.33 20.84 55.03
N ASP A 298 57.58 21.10 54.69
CA ASP A 298 58.79 20.43 55.10
C ASP A 298 58.98 20.60 56.62
N GLN A 299 58.26 19.82 57.43
CA GLN A 299 58.48 19.73 58.89
C GLN A 299 58.44 18.27 59.35
N ASN A 300 59.60 17.63 59.21
CA ASN A 300 60.35 17.02 60.32
C ASN A 300 59.54 16.64 61.58
N GLU A 301 59.34 15.35 61.84
CA GLU A 301 59.95 14.67 63.00
C GLU A 301 59.49 13.20 63.10
N SER A 302 60.51 12.36 63.24
CA SER A 302 60.54 10.97 63.67
C SER A 302 59.54 10.55 64.74
N ASP A 303 58.92 9.37 64.54
CA ASP A 303 58.81 8.40 65.64
C ASP A 303 58.87 6.95 65.08
N PRO A 304 59.85 6.13 65.50
CA PRO A 304 59.96 4.73 65.12
C PRO A 304 59.22 3.82 66.12
N CYS A 305 58.74 2.69 65.60
CA CYS A 305 58.28 1.50 66.33
C CYS A 305 56.85 1.55 66.90
N ALA A 306 55.93 0.85 66.22
CA ALA A 306 55.18 -0.23 66.84
C ALA A 306 54.51 -1.07 65.74
N ASP A 307 55.01 -2.31 65.63
CA ASP A 307 54.33 -3.44 65.03
C ASP A 307 52.90 -3.54 65.57
N GLU A 308 51.93 -3.88 64.72
CA GLU A 308 51.07 -5.04 64.98
C GLU A 308 50.28 -5.43 63.72
N ASP A 309 50.45 -6.71 63.39
CA ASP A 309 49.69 -7.52 62.47
C ASP A 309 48.17 -7.27 62.57
N GLU A 310 47.47 -7.27 61.44
CA GLU A 310 46.41 -8.27 61.25
C GLU A 310 45.91 -8.38 59.79
N PRO A 311 45.76 -9.62 59.26
CA PRO A 311 45.23 -9.88 57.93
C PRO A 311 43.72 -10.13 57.99
N HIS A 312 42.91 -9.24 57.40
CA HIS A 312 41.48 -9.52 57.20
C HIS A 312 41.09 -9.76 55.74
N ASP A 313 40.93 -11.06 55.54
CA ASP A 313 40.37 -11.86 54.47
C ASP A 313 38.91 -11.48 54.10
N LYS A 314 38.66 -11.20 52.81
CA LYS A 314 37.47 -11.60 51.98
C LYS A 314 36.05 -11.06 52.37
N PRO A 315 34.99 -11.22 51.54
CA PRO A 315 34.85 -12.01 50.30
C PRO A 315 34.17 -11.34 49.08
N ARG A 316 34.34 -12.02 47.94
CA ARG A 316 33.47 -12.01 46.76
C ARG A 316 32.08 -12.58 47.08
N GLY A 317 31.05 -12.05 46.41
CA GLY A 317 29.77 -12.71 46.16
C GLY A 317 28.69 -11.69 45.79
N HIS A 318 27.75 -11.91 44.88
CA HIS A 318 27.48 -12.93 43.87
C HIS A 318 26.32 -12.36 43.00
N PRO A 319 26.05 -12.90 41.79
CA PRO A 319 24.95 -12.46 40.95
C PRO A 319 23.64 -13.20 41.29
N GLY A 320 22.51 -12.54 41.05
CA GLY A 320 21.17 -13.12 41.06
C GLY A 320 20.18 -12.07 40.56
N GLN A 321 19.09 -12.37 39.86
CA GLN A 321 18.48 -13.64 39.48
C GLN A 321 17.37 -13.32 38.46
N GLN A 322 17.04 -14.31 37.64
CA GLN A 322 15.91 -14.37 36.72
C GLN A 322 14.56 -14.44 37.48
N GLY A 323 13.49 -13.91 36.86
CA GLY A 323 12.08 -14.26 37.11
C GLY A 323 11.36 -14.17 35.75
N VAL A 324 11.10 -15.31 35.10
CA VAL A 324 9.80 -16.02 34.97
C VAL A 324 8.72 -15.16 34.34
#